data_AF-A0A081S4K3-F1
#
_entry.id   AF-A0A081S4K3-F1
#
_cell.length_a   1.000
_cell.length_b   1.000
_cell.length_c   1.000
_cell.angle_alpha   90.00
_cell.angle_beta   90.00
_cell.angle_gamma   90.00
#
_symmetry.space_group_name_H-M   'P 1'
#
loop_
_entity.id
_entity.type
_entity.pdbx_description
1 polymer ?
#
loop_
_entity_poly.entity_id
_entity_poly.type
_entity_poly.pdbx_seq_one_letter_code
_entity_poly.pdbx_strand_id
1 'polypeptide(L)'
;METRNLVIVAGIVVAIAIVGVMTMSNTSLNTVDILAVDYGTVDVLLTNNERVFVVDIRSAEQYQTGHIVGASHDVLSGETLEKRVKTIQNRLPEIASTYNIVLVDDDGIDAKHTAQTMNEMGIQTFYLDGGMKNLSTNLESSPQIVIDSQELSQKLAANNDLFLLDVREPDELLQSKIDGSVNIPLAEIFDPDRIDEIPTDKPVVVICGSGNRATIATYALAQEDVDFQVLEGGIKAWNSFQESGI
;
A
#
# COMPACT_ATOMS: atom_id res chain seq x y z
N MET A 1 -21.87 -41.02 -20.99
CA MET A 1 -20.43 -41.21 -21.26
C MET A 1 -19.89 -39.84 -21.62
N GLU A 2 -19.70 -39.01 -20.60
CA GLU A 2 -19.17 -37.65 -20.71
C GLU A 2 -17.68 -37.68 -20.42
N THR A 3 -16.89 -37.15 -21.34
CA THR A 3 -15.45 -37.02 -21.23
C THR A 3 -15.14 -35.85 -20.30
N ARG A 4 -14.74 -36.16 -19.05
CA ARG A 4 -14.10 -35.22 -18.13
C ARG A 4 -12.76 -34.80 -18.73
N ASN A 5 -12.64 -33.55 -19.16
CA ASN A 5 -11.36 -32.95 -19.48
C ASN A 5 -10.60 -32.68 -18.17
N LEU A 6 -9.68 -33.59 -17.89
CA LEU A 6 -8.68 -33.51 -16.84
C LEU A 6 -7.60 -32.51 -17.29
N VAL A 7 -7.67 -31.26 -16.85
CA VAL A 7 -6.55 -30.33 -16.99
C VAL A 7 -5.52 -30.73 -15.92
N ILE A 8 -4.40 -31.26 -16.41
CA ILE A 8 -3.22 -31.59 -15.61
C ILE A 8 -2.63 -30.28 -15.11
N VAL A 9 -2.74 -30.03 -13.81
CA VAL A 9 -1.99 -28.97 -13.11
C VAL A 9 -0.54 -29.44 -13.02
N ALA A 10 0.25 -29.15 -14.06
CA ALA A 10 1.69 -29.17 -13.97
C ALA A 10 2.12 -27.87 -13.30
N GLY A 11 2.81 -27.98 -12.16
CA GLY A 11 3.37 -26.85 -11.42
C GLY A 11 4.23 -25.99 -12.34
N ILE A 12 3.69 -24.83 -12.69
CA ILE A 12 4.45 -23.71 -13.23
C ILE A 12 4.56 -22.75 -12.05
N VAL A 13 5.77 -22.58 -11.53
CA VAL A 13 6.14 -21.36 -10.83
C VAL A 13 5.95 -20.27 -11.86
N VAL A 14 4.77 -19.67 -11.87
CA VAL A 14 4.46 -18.56 -12.77
C VAL A 14 5.15 -17.36 -12.15
N ALA A 15 6.41 -17.17 -12.51
CA ALA A 15 6.97 -15.82 -12.53
C ALA A 15 6.19 -15.06 -13.60
N ILE A 16 5.01 -14.51 -13.25
CA ILE A 16 4.48 -13.34 -13.98
C ILE A 16 5.47 -12.23 -13.62
N ALA A 17 6.59 -12.22 -14.33
CA ALA A 17 7.23 -10.95 -14.60
C ALA A 17 6.13 -10.11 -15.21
N ILE A 18 5.86 -8.95 -14.60
CA ILE A 18 5.05 -7.91 -15.20
C ILE A 18 5.78 -7.49 -16.48
N VAL A 19 5.58 -8.26 -17.54
CA VAL A 19 5.97 -7.96 -18.90
C VAL A 19 4.66 -7.51 -19.51
N GLY A 20 4.53 -6.20 -19.68
CA GLY A 20 3.31 -5.54 -20.16
C GLY A 20 2.57 -6.38 -21.19
N VAL A 21 1.31 -6.68 -20.91
CA VAL A 21 0.47 -7.48 -21.80
C VAL A 21 0.42 -6.80 -23.16
N MET A 22 0.91 -7.52 -24.17
CA MET A 22 1.08 -7.01 -25.53
C MET A 22 -0.27 -6.69 -26.17
N THR A 23 -0.62 -5.41 -26.24
CA THR A 23 -1.63 -4.92 -27.18
C THR A 23 -0.98 -4.67 -28.54
N MET A 24 -1.09 -5.67 -29.44
CA MET A 24 -0.65 -5.54 -30.83
C MET A 24 -1.69 -4.76 -31.65
N SER A 25 -1.54 -3.44 -31.72
CA SER A 25 -2.25 -2.60 -32.70
C SER A 25 -1.29 -2.15 -33.81
N ASN A 26 -1.54 -2.66 -35.02
CA ASN A 26 -0.76 -2.41 -36.23
C ASN A 26 -0.86 -0.94 -36.66
N THR A 27 0.17 -0.12 -36.42
CA THR A 27 0.82 0.83 -37.36
C THR A 27 1.65 1.89 -36.60
N SER A 28 2.87 2.14 -37.12
CA SER A 28 3.95 2.98 -36.56
C SER A 28 4.73 2.34 -35.40
N LEU A 29 6.05 2.56 -35.37
CA LEU A 29 6.97 2.05 -34.36
C LEU A 29 6.63 2.66 -32.99
N ASN A 30 5.61 2.11 -32.32
CA ASN A 30 5.30 2.45 -30.95
C ASN A 30 6.47 1.95 -30.09
N THR A 31 7.14 2.88 -29.41
CA THR A 31 7.98 2.56 -28.26
C THR A 31 7.13 1.78 -27.28
N VAL A 32 7.44 0.49 -27.08
CA VAL A 32 6.78 -0.35 -26.09
C VAL A 32 7.05 0.27 -24.72
N ASP A 33 6.02 0.73 -24.04
CA ASP A 33 6.15 1.21 -22.67
C ASP A 33 6.21 -0.01 -21.74
N ILE A 34 7.42 -0.30 -21.26
CA ILE A 34 7.69 -1.49 -20.45
C ILE A 34 7.19 -1.36 -19.01
N LEU A 35 6.80 -0.15 -18.58
CA LEU A 35 6.29 0.12 -17.23
C LEU A 35 4.75 0.09 -17.17
N ALA A 36 4.08 0.06 -18.33
CA ALA A 36 2.63 0.05 -18.43
C ALA A 36 2.04 -1.33 -18.13
N VAL A 37 0.98 -1.37 -17.32
CA VAL A 37 0.27 -2.60 -16.94
C VAL A 37 -1.22 -2.37 -17.11
N ASP A 38 -1.92 -3.32 -17.74
CA ASP A 38 -3.38 -3.26 -17.86
C ASP A 38 -4.06 -3.74 -16.57
N TYR A 39 -5.30 -3.31 -16.37
CA TYR A 39 -6.08 -3.67 -15.18
C TYR A 39 -6.30 -5.18 -15.03
N GLY A 40 -6.49 -5.93 -16.13
CA GLY A 40 -6.68 -7.38 -16.06
C GLY A 40 -5.47 -8.08 -15.46
N THR A 41 -4.26 -7.60 -15.77
CA THR A 41 -3.03 -8.06 -15.12
C THR A 41 -3.01 -7.72 -13.64
N VAL A 42 -3.35 -6.48 -13.27
CA VAL A 42 -3.39 -6.06 -11.85
C VAL A 42 -4.38 -6.91 -11.04
N ASP A 43 -5.58 -7.11 -11.56
CA ASP A 43 -6.64 -7.91 -10.94
C ASP A 43 -6.20 -9.37 -10.70
N VAL A 44 -5.53 -9.97 -11.67
CA VAL A 44 -4.97 -11.33 -11.55
C VAL A 44 -3.86 -11.39 -10.49
N LEU A 45 -2.96 -10.41 -10.45
CA LEU A 45 -1.87 -10.38 -9.46
C LEU A 45 -2.42 -10.24 -8.03
N LEU A 46 -3.40 -9.36 -7.83
CA LEU A 46 -4.07 -9.19 -6.55
C LEU A 46 -4.82 -10.46 -6.13
N THR A 47 -5.64 -11.03 -7.03
CA THR A 47 -6.45 -12.23 -6.75
C THR A 47 -5.61 -13.45 -6.39
N ASN A 48 -4.38 -13.53 -6.91
CA ASN A 48 -3.47 -14.64 -6.64
C ASN A 48 -2.52 -14.38 -5.47
N ASN A 49 -2.67 -13.27 -4.74
CA ASN A 49 -1.75 -12.82 -3.69
C ASN A 49 -0.29 -12.84 -4.15
N GLU A 50 -0.04 -12.42 -5.39
CA GLU A 50 1.31 -12.28 -5.92
C GLU A 50 2.02 -11.09 -5.26
N ARG A 51 3.34 -11.03 -5.37
CA ARG A 51 4.17 -9.95 -4.80
C ARG A 51 4.00 -8.64 -5.57
N VAL A 52 2.83 -8.02 -5.45
CA VAL A 52 2.49 -6.73 -6.03
C VAL A 52 1.94 -5.83 -4.92
N PHE A 53 2.23 -4.53 -4.94
CA PHE A 53 1.48 -3.53 -4.18
C PHE A 53 0.84 -2.56 -5.15
N VAL A 54 -0.45 -2.30 -5.00
CA VAL A 54 -1.15 -1.28 -5.77
C VAL A 54 -1.25 -0.04 -4.90
N VAL A 55 -0.74 1.08 -5.40
CA VAL A 55 -0.69 2.35 -4.66
C VAL A 55 -1.40 3.43 -5.45
N ASP A 56 -2.54 3.87 -4.93
CA ASP A 56 -3.31 5.00 -5.44
C ASP A 56 -2.66 6.31 -4.99
N ILE A 57 -2.20 7.09 -5.97
CA ILE A 57 -1.52 8.37 -5.76
C ILE A 57 -2.42 9.59 -5.99
N ARG A 58 -3.73 9.38 -6.17
CA ARG A 58 -4.72 10.45 -6.29
C ARG A 58 -4.92 11.14 -4.93
N SER A 59 -5.85 12.08 -4.87
CA SER A 59 -6.22 12.68 -3.58
C SER A 59 -6.88 11.65 -2.66
N ALA A 60 -6.78 11.87 -1.34
CA ALA A 60 -7.44 11.04 -0.34
C ALA A 60 -8.96 10.93 -0.59
N GLU A 61 -9.60 12.04 -0.99
CA GLU A 61 -11.04 12.06 -1.31
C GLU A 61 -11.38 11.13 -2.49
N GLN A 62 -10.57 11.13 -3.53
CA GLN A 62 -10.76 10.24 -4.69
C GLN A 62 -10.56 8.78 -4.32
N TYR A 63 -9.55 8.47 -3.50
CA TYR A 63 -9.34 7.12 -2.98
C TYR A 63 -10.55 6.67 -2.17
N GLN A 64 -10.98 7.45 -1.19
CA GLN A 64 -12.08 7.12 -0.28
C GLN A 64 -13.41 6.88 -0.98
N THR A 65 -13.68 7.65 -2.04
CA THR A 65 -14.92 7.52 -2.83
C THR A 65 -14.91 6.34 -3.80
N GLY A 66 -13.74 5.80 -4.15
CA GLY A 66 -13.60 4.63 -5.01
C GLY A 66 -12.16 4.35 -5.41
N HIS A 67 -11.58 3.26 -4.93
CA HIS A 67 -10.25 2.76 -5.27
C HIS A 67 -10.29 1.27 -5.62
N ILE A 68 -9.25 0.75 -6.25
CA ILE A 68 -9.12 -0.69 -6.56
C ILE A 68 -9.04 -1.46 -5.24
N VAL A 69 -9.82 -2.55 -5.12
CA VAL A 69 -9.76 -3.45 -3.95
C VAL A 69 -8.32 -3.92 -3.74
N GLY A 70 -7.80 -3.82 -2.53
CA GLY A 70 -6.42 -4.21 -2.22
C GLY A 70 -5.37 -3.13 -2.49
N ALA A 71 -5.77 -1.93 -2.95
CA ALA A 71 -4.88 -0.80 -3.11
C ALA A 71 -4.72 -0.02 -1.81
N SER A 72 -3.53 0.52 -1.56
CA SER A 72 -3.30 1.52 -0.51
C SER A 72 -3.24 2.93 -1.10
N HIS A 73 -3.46 3.95 -0.27
CA HIS A 73 -3.23 5.35 -0.63
C HIS A 73 -1.84 5.83 -0.21
N ASP A 74 -1.14 6.61 -1.04
CA ASP A 74 0.04 7.40 -0.63
C ASP A 74 0.22 8.66 -1.50
N VAL A 75 0.85 9.68 -0.94
CA VAL A 75 1.21 10.91 -1.66
C VAL A 75 2.64 10.82 -2.14
N LEU A 76 2.84 10.49 -3.42
CA LEU A 76 4.15 10.27 -4.02
C LEU A 76 4.63 11.45 -4.88
N SER A 77 4.79 12.62 -4.28
CA SER A 77 5.32 13.81 -4.95
C SER A 77 6.42 14.52 -4.16
N GLY A 78 7.30 15.24 -4.87
CA GLY A 78 8.36 16.06 -4.30
C GLY A 78 9.19 15.36 -3.22
N GLU A 79 9.36 16.01 -2.06
CA GLU A 79 10.12 15.44 -0.94
C GLU A 79 9.52 14.16 -0.36
N THR A 80 8.20 13.97 -0.46
CA THR A 80 7.53 12.79 0.10
C THR A 80 7.99 11.55 -0.67
N LEU A 81 7.97 11.60 -2.01
CA LEU A 81 8.48 10.52 -2.87
C LEU A 81 9.91 10.11 -2.48
N GLU A 82 10.81 11.09 -2.32
CA GLU A 82 12.19 10.79 -1.93
C GLU A 82 12.29 10.09 -0.57
N LYS A 83 11.50 10.53 0.42
CA LYS A 83 11.46 9.94 1.76
C LYS A 83 10.91 8.51 1.71
N ARG A 84 9.92 8.23 0.87
CA ARG A 84 9.35 6.90 0.64
C ARG A 84 10.39 5.95 0.09
N VAL A 85 11.02 6.32 -1.04
CA VAL A 85 12.05 5.50 -1.69
C VAL A 85 13.20 5.21 -0.73
N LYS A 86 13.74 6.23 -0.06
CA LYS A 86 14.82 6.04 0.92
C LYS A 86 14.42 5.12 2.07
N THR A 87 13.17 5.17 2.53
CA THR A 87 12.70 4.31 3.61
C THR A 87 12.55 2.87 3.15
N ILE A 88 11.99 2.65 1.96
CA ILE A 88 11.88 1.32 1.35
C ILE A 88 13.28 0.71 1.17
N GLN A 89 14.23 1.44 0.60
CA GLN A 89 15.60 0.94 0.39
C GLN A 89 16.32 0.59 1.70
N ASN A 90 16.19 1.44 2.73
CA ASN A 90 16.95 1.27 3.95
C ASN A 90 16.33 0.27 4.93
N ARG A 91 15.01 0.10 4.91
CA ARG A 91 14.28 -0.74 5.88
C ARG A 91 13.70 -2.00 5.28
N LEU A 92 13.47 -2.01 3.97
CA LEU A 92 12.80 -3.09 3.25
C LEU A 92 13.60 -3.54 2.02
N PRO A 93 14.91 -3.84 2.13
CA PRO A 93 15.75 -4.17 0.97
C PRO A 93 15.28 -5.43 0.22
N GLU A 94 14.75 -6.42 0.96
CA GLU A 94 14.19 -7.63 0.34
C GLU A 94 12.90 -7.33 -0.41
N ILE A 95 11.99 -6.57 0.20
CA ILE A 95 10.73 -6.16 -0.44
C ILE A 95 11.01 -5.31 -1.67
N ALA A 96 11.95 -4.36 -1.58
CA ALA A 96 12.36 -3.48 -2.67
C ALA A 96 12.88 -4.24 -3.91
N SER A 97 13.37 -5.48 -3.73
CA SER A 97 13.91 -6.31 -4.80
C SER A 97 12.99 -7.47 -5.20
N THR A 98 11.88 -7.70 -4.48
CA THR A 98 11.01 -8.86 -4.69
C THR A 98 9.55 -8.52 -4.95
N TYR A 99 9.09 -7.35 -4.52
CA TYR A 99 7.74 -6.85 -4.77
C TYR A 99 7.74 -5.86 -5.92
N ASN A 100 6.69 -5.94 -6.73
CA ASN A 100 6.39 -4.94 -7.75
C ASN A 100 5.47 -3.89 -7.15
N ILE A 101 5.70 -2.61 -7.43
CA ILE A 101 4.74 -1.54 -7.09
C ILE A 101 4.01 -1.15 -8.36
N VAL A 102 2.68 -1.04 -8.34
CA VAL A 102 1.87 -0.50 -9.43
C VAL A 102 1.23 0.79 -8.94
N LEU A 103 1.61 1.92 -9.55
CA LEU A 103 1.02 3.22 -9.23
C LEU A 103 -0.24 3.45 -10.05
N VAL A 104 -1.20 4.09 -9.39
CA VAL A 104 -2.52 4.33 -9.96
C VAL A 104 -2.90 5.79 -9.75
N ASP A 105 -3.31 6.45 -10.82
CA ASP A 105 -3.92 7.77 -10.80
C ASP A 105 -5.20 7.77 -11.68
N ASP A 106 -5.71 8.95 -12.05
CA ASP A 106 -6.94 9.04 -12.83
C ASP A 106 -6.80 8.61 -14.30
N ASP A 107 -5.69 8.92 -14.97
CA ASP A 107 -5.52 8.73 -16.44
C ASP A 107 -4.17 8.11 -16.87
N GLY A 108 -3.34 7.72 -15.93
CA GLY A 108 -2.04 7.08 -16.10
C GLY A 108 -0.86 8.06 -16.17
N ILE A 109 -1.09 9.38 -16.19
CA ILE A 109 -0.03 10.36 -16.53
C ILE A 109 0.92 10.59 -15.35
N ASP A 110 0.40 10.95 -14.18
CA ASP A 110 1.19 11.21 -12.98
C ASP A 110 1.76 9.90 -12.42
N ALA A 111 0.98 8.82 -12.51
CA ALA A 111 1.43 7.48 -12.13
C ALA A 111 2.64 7.04 -12.97
N LYS A 112 2.60 7.26 -14.30
CA LYS A 112 3.73 6.97 -15.19
C LYS A 112 4.97 7.77 -14.84
N HIS A 113 4.83 9.08 -14.67
CA HIS A 113 5.98 9.93 -14.35
C HIS A 113 6.62 9.52 -13.02
N THR A 114 5.79 9.25 -12.01
CA THR A 114 6.23 8.83 -10.68
C THR A 114 6.89 7.45 -10.72
N ALA A 115 6.34 6.50 -11.49
CA ALA A 115 6.92 5.18 -11.69
C ALA A 115 8.31 5.28 -12.33
N GLN A 116 8.48 6.12 -13.36
CA GLN A 116 9.79 6.37 -13.98
C GLN A 116 10.80 6.90 -12.95
N THR A 117 10.43 7.90 -12.16
CA THR A 117 11.30 8.43 -11.11
C THR A 117 11.65 7.37 -10.06
N MET A 118 10.70 6.56 -9.61
CA MET A 118 10.98 5.47 -8.66
C MET A 118 11.98 4.45 -9.22
N ASN A 119 11.85 4.09 -10.50
CA ASN A 119 12.80 3.18 -11.17
C ASN A 119 14.19 3.80 -11.31
N GLU A 120 14.29 5.09 -11.67
CA GLU A 120 15.56 5.82 -11.70
C GLU A 120 16.23 5.84 -10.32
N MET A 121 15.43 5.86 -9.26
CA MET A 121 15.90 5.76 -7.88
C MET A 121 16.14 4.32 -7.40
N GLY A 122 15.89 3.30 -8.23
CA GLY A 122 16.19 1.90 -7.96
C GLY A 122 15.07 1.10 -7.27
N ILE A 123 13.82 1.56 -7.33
CA ILE A 123 12.64 0.79 -6.91
C ILE A 123 11.87 0.35 -8.14
N GLN A 124 11.63 -0.96 -8.27
CA GLN A 124 10.89 -1.50 -9.40
C GLN A 124 9.40 -1.09 -9.31
N THR A 125 8.99 -0.21 -10.21
CA THR A 125 7.65 0.37 -10.19
C THR A 125 7.04 0.37 -11.58
N PHE A 126 5.75 0.06 -11.66
CA PHE A 126 4.92 0.07 -12.83
C PHE A 126 3.78 1.07 -12.63
N TYR A 127 2.99 1.30 -13.66
CA TYR A 127 1.80 2.13 -13.56
C TYR A 127 0.62 1.48 -14.29
N LEU A 128 -0.59 1.79 -13.84
CA LEU A 128 -1.82 1.33 -14.48
C LEU A 128 -2.09 2.12 -15.77
N ASP A 129 -2.04 1.44 -16.91
CA ASP A 129 -2.27 2.05 -18.21
C ASP A 129 -3.73 2.53 -18.35
N GLY A 130 -3.90 3.79 -18.74
CA GLY A 130 -5.20 4.45 -18.83
C GLY A 130 -5.85 4.88 -17.50
N GLY A 131 -5.19 4.62 -16.36
CA GLY A 131 -5.62 5.05 -15.03
C GLY A 131 -7.00 4.53 -14.60
N MET A 132 -7.59 5.19 -13.60
CA MET A 132 -8.86 4.77 -12.99
C MET A 132 -10.13 5.25 -13.69
N LYS A 133 -10.06 6.29 -14.53
CA LYS A 133 -11.28 6.94 -15.10
C LYS A 133 -12.20 5.97 -15.85
N ASN A 134 -11.66 4.91 -16.42
CA ASN A 134 -12.44 3.92 -17.20
C ASN A 134 -12.68 2.60 -16.45
N LEU A 135 -12.26 2.50 -15.19
CA LEU A 135 -12.50 1.34 -14.33
C LEU A 135 -13.90 1.45 -13.72
N SER A 136 -14.65 0.36 -13.78
CA SER A 136 -16.01 0.28 -13.21
C SER A 136 -16.28 -1.00 -12.44
N THR A 137 -15.25 -1.85 -12.26
CA THR A 137 -15.33 -3.15 -11.60
C THR A 137 -14.29 -3.24 -10.48
N ASN A 138 -14.58 -4.05 -9.46
CA ASN A 138 -13.76 -4.29 -8.26
C ASN A 138 -13.18 -3.00 -7.65
N LEU A 139 -14.07 -2.02 -7.44
CA LEU A 139 -13.77 -0.82 -6.69
C LEU A 139 -14.44 -0.88 -5.32
N GLU A 140 -13.77 -0.35 -4.31
CA GLU A 140 -14.30 -0.19 -2.96
C GLU A 140 -14.17 1.24 -2.47
N SER A 141 -14.96 1.58 -1.46
CA SER A 141 -14.87 2.85 -0.75
C SER A 141 -14.22 2.61 0.60
N SER A 142 -13.31 3.51 0.98
CA SER A 142 -12.66 3.47 2.28
C SER A 142 -13.20 4.62 3.13
N PRO A 143 -13.32 4.45 4.45
CA PRO A 143 -13.68 5.53 5.35
C PRO A 143 -12.49 6.50 5.49
N GLN A 144 -12.18 6.95 6.69
CA GLN A 144 -11.10 7.90 6.92
C GLN A 144 -9.73 7.19 6.99
N ILE A 145 -8.80 7.52 6.09
CA ILE A 145 -7.49 6.85 5.99
C ILE A 145 -6.38 7.47 6.88
N VAL A 146 -6.66 8.62 7.50
CA VAL A 146 -5.74 9.34 8.38
C VAL A 146 -6.51 9.79 9.62
N ILE A 147 -5.95 9.57 10.81
CA ILE A 147 -6.51 10.02 12.08
C ILE A 147 -5.55 11.02 12.74
N ASP A 148 -6.04 12.15 13.21
CA ASP A 148 -5.21 13.10 13.95
C ASP A 148 -5.09 12.74 15.44
N SER A 149 -4.20 13.42 16.16
CA SER A 149 -3.95 13.14 17.59
C SER A 149 -5.14 13.48 18.49
N GLN A 150 -5.95 14.47 18.13
CA GLN A 150 -7.11 14.86 18.92
C GLN A 150 -8.23 13.83 18.78
N GLU A 151 -8.53 13.40 17.55
CA GLU A 151 -9.53 12.38 17.26
C GLU A 151 -9.13 11.03 17.88
N LEU A 152 -7.86 10.62 17.75
CA LEU A 152 -7.37 9.39 18.38
C LEU A 152 -7.53 9.46 19.90
N SER A 153 -7.18 10.59 20.53
CA SER A 153 -7.37 10.79 21.97
C SER A 153 -8.83 10.65 22.40
N GLN A 154 -9.77 11.22 21.63
CA GLN A 154 -11.19 11.10 21.89
C GLN A 154 -11.68 9.64 21.77
N LYS A 155 -11.26 8.91 20.74
CA LYS A 155 -11.61 7.49 20.56
C LYS A 155 -11.07 6.62 21.69
N LEU A 156 -9.85 6.86 22.14
CA LEU A 156 -9.25 6.15 23.28
C LEU A 156 -9.98 6.47 24.59
N ALA A 157 -10.32 7.74 24.85
CA ALA A 157 -11.09 8.14 26.03
C ALA A 157 -12.51 7.54 26.05
N ALA A 158 -13.10 7.31 24.88
CA ALA A 158 -14.39 6.65 24.72
C ALA A 158 -14.31 5.11 24.85
N ASN A 159 -13.13 4.53 25.01
CA ASN A 159 -12.88 3.09 24.97
C ASN A 159 -13.38 2.43 23.68
N ASN A 160 -13.22 3.11 22.53
CA ASN A 160 -13.48 2.49 21.24
C ASN A 160 -12.53 1.30 21.04
N ASP A 161 -13.04 0.22 20.45
CA ASP A 161 -12.24 -0.97 20.14
C ASP A 161 -11.37 -0.69 18.90
N LEU A 162 -10.13 -0.25 19.16
CA LEU A 162 -9.12 0.06 18.15
C LEU A 162 -7.90 -0.83 18.35
N PHE A 163 -7.30 -1.26 17.26
CA PHE A 163 -5.98 -1.90 17.30
C PHE A 163 -4.89 -0.86 17.03
N LEU A 164 -4.02 -0.61 17.98
CA LEU A 164 -2.92 0.34 17.83
C LEU A 164 -1.66 -0.39 17.35
N LEU A 165 -1.33 -0.26 16.07
CA LEU A 165 -0.18 -0.90 15.45
C LEU A 165 1.01 0.07 15.38
N ASP A 166 2.05 -0.16 16.16
CA ASP A 166 3.28 0.63 16.10
C ASP A 166 4.36 -0.08 15.26
N VAL A 167 4.68 0.51 14.10
CA VAL A 167 5.65 -0.05 13.13
C VAL A 167 7.07 0.50 13.29
N ARG A 168 7.36 1.15 14.42
CA ARG A 168 8.71 1.58 14.77
C ARG A 168 9.56 0.40 15.26
N GLU A 169 10.86 0.66 15.37
CA GLU A 169 11.78 -0.29 15.99
C GLU A 169 11.51 -0.40 17.50
N PRO A 170 11.72 -1.57 18.13
CA PRO A 170 11.42 -1.79 19.55
C PRO A 170 12.10 -0.80 20.51
N ASP A 171 13.30 -0.33 20.17
CA ASP A 171 14.06 0.65 20.96
C ASP A 171 13.44 2.05 20.95
N GLU A 172 12.73 2.42 19.89
CA GLU A 172 11.98 3.68 19.82
C GLU A 172 10.78 3.67 20.77
N LEU A 173 10.15 2.50 20.99
CA LEU A 173 9.01 2.36 21.90
C LEU A 173 9.42 2.46 23.36
N LEU A 174 10.68 2.17 23.69
CA LEU A 174 11.22 2.36 25.06
C LEU A 174 11.27 3.83 25.45
N GLN A 175 11.32 4.75 24.48
CA GLN A 175 11.38 6.19 24.72
C GLN A 175 9.98 6.78 24.91
N SER A 176 9.03 6.36 24.07
CA SER A 176 7.64 6.80 24.11
C SER A 176 6.81 5.89 23.22
N LYS A 177 5.57 5.60 23.63
CA LYS A 177 4.55 4.87 22.86
C LYS A 177 3.16 5.28 23.32
N ILE A 178 2.14 4.94 22.54
CA ILE A 178 0.75 5.01 22.99
C ILE A 178 0.46 3.75 23.80
N ASP A 179 -0.22 3.90 24.94
CA ASP A 179 -0.58 2.76 25.77
C ASP A 179 -1.53 1.83 25.02
N GLY A 180 -1.29 0.51 25.12
CA GLY A 180 -2.02 -0.50 24.37
C GLY A 180 -1.49 -0.78 22.96
N SER A 181 -0.48 -0.05 22.48
CA SER A 181 0.15 -0.35 21.18
C SER A 181 0.82 -1.72 21.13
N VAL A 182 0.53 -2.46 20.06
CA VAL A 182 1.21 -3.68 19.64
C VAL A 182 2.33 -3.31 18.67
N ASN A 183 3.53 -3.84 18.87
CA ASN A 183 4.68 -3.53 18.05
C ASN A 183 4.96 -4.63 17.02
N ILE A 184 4.86 -4.26 15.75
CA ILE A 184 5.29 -5.07 14.61
C ILE A 184 6.13 -4.14 13.74
N PRO A 185 7.47 -4.17 13.86
CA PRO A 185 8.35 -3.31 13.08
C PRO A 185 8.05 -3.38 11.58
N LEU A 186 8.24 -2.27 10.86
CA LEU A 186 7.91 -2.20 9.43
C LEU A 186 8.53 -3.34 8.60
N ALA A 187 9.72 -3.81 8.93
CA ALA A 187 10.37 -4.91 8.19
C ALA A 187 9.67 -6.27 8.39
N GLU A 188 8.95 -6.44 9.50
CA GLU A 188 8.27 -7.68 9.86
C GLU A 188 6.83 -7.72 9.36
N ILE A 189 6.20 -6.58 9.02
CA ILE A 189 4.79 -6.56 8.62
C ILE A 189 4.50 -7.33 7.32
N PHE A 190 5.54 -7.57 6.51
CA PHE A 190 5.44 -8.32 5.26
C PHE A 190 5.62 -9.84 5.45
N ASP A 191 5.87 -10.29 6.68
CA ASP A 191 5.89 -11.70 7.06
C ASP A 191 4.44 -12.17 7.32
N PRO A 192 3.96 -13.25 6.66
CA PRO A 192 2.62 -13.81 6.88
C PRO A 192 2.30 -14.10 8.35
N ASP A 193 3.26 -14.60 9.13
CA ASP A 193 3.01 -14.94 10.53
C ASP A 193 2.79 -13.69 11.40
N ARG A 194 3.32 -12.54 10.97
CA ARG A 194 3.25 -11.27 11.69
C ARG A 194 2.03 -10.46 11.27
N ILE A 195 1.67 -10.47 10.00
CA ILE A 195 0.47 -9.76 9.52
C ILE A 195 -0.82 -10.41 10.08
N ASP A 196 -0.82 -11.72 10.28
CA ASP A 196 -1.92 -12.48 10.92
C ASP A 196 -2.17 -12.09 12.39
N GLU A 197 -1.24 -11.38 13.05
CA GLU A 197 -1.46 -10.83 14.39
C GLU A 197 -2.36 -9.58 14.38
N ILE A 198 -2.59 -9.00 13.20
CA ILE A 198 -3.37 -7.77 13.02
C ILE A 198 -4.83 -8.16 12.79
N PRO A 199 -5.77 -7.67 13.62
CA PRO A 199 -7.17 -8.03 13.47
C PRO A 199 -7.80 -7.36 12.24
N THR A 200 -8.65 -8.11 11.55
CA THR A 200 -9.48 -7.62 10.43
C THR A 200 -10.89 -7.20 10.89
N ASP A 201 -11.26 -7.48 12.14
CA ASP A 201 -12.60 -7.24 12.68
C ASP A 201 -12.77 -5.88 13.37
N LYS A 202 -11.72 -5.05 13.39
CA LYS A 202 -11.74 -3.72 14.01
C LYS A 202 -10.77 -2.74 13.33
N PRO A 203 -10.97 -1.42 13.47
CA PRO A 203 -10.07 -0.44 12.86
C PRO A 203 -8.66 -0.48 13.46
N VAL A 204 -7.66 -0.45 12.59
CA VAL A 204 -6.25 -0.40 12.92
C VAL A 204 -5.72 1.02 12.79
N VAL A 205 -5.12 1.55 13.85
CA VAL A 205 -4.39 2.82 13.79
C VAL A 205 -2.90 2.53 13.68
N VAL A 206 -2.32 2.85 12.52
CA VAL A 206 -0.91 2.61 12.21
C VAL A 206 -0.09 3.81 12.67
N ILE A 207 0.87 3.54 13.53
CA ILE A 207 1.69 4.52 14.23
C ILE A 207 3.13 4.32 13.78
N CYS A 208 3.79 5.42 13.44
CA CYS A 208 5.24 5.43 13.37
C CYS A 208 5.82 6.73 13.91
N GLY A 209 7.09 7.01 13.64
CA GLY A 209 7.75 8.24 14.08
C GLY A 209 7.09 9.53 13.56
N SER A 210 6.65 9.56 12.30
CA SER A 210 6.16 10.79 11.64
C SER A 210 5.16 10.55 10.51
N GLY A 211 4.47 9.40 10.49
CA GLY A 211 3.59 8.96 9.40
C GLY A 211 4.28 8.19 8.26
N ASN A 212 5.57 8.42 7.99
CA ASN A 212 6.24 7.79 6.84
C ASN A 212 6.25 6.25 6.90
N ARG A 213 6.85 5.60 7.90
CA ARG A 213 6.81 4.12 7.94
C ARG A 213 5.37 3.56 8.01
N ALA A 214 4.45 4.31 8.60
CA ALA A 214 3.05 3.89 8.75
C ALA A 214 2.34 3.79 7.39
N THR A 215 2.49 4.76 6.48
CA THR A 215 1.90 4.64 5.13
C THR A 215 2.58 3.58 4.26
N ILE A 216 3.84 3.18 4.53
CA ILE A 216 4.42 2.04 3.79
C ILE A 216 3.83 0.73 4.32
N ALA A 217 3.60 0.64 5.63
CA ALA A 217 2.94 -0.51 6.24
C ALA A 217 1.53 -0.73 5.68
N THR A 218 0.79 0.32 5.31
CA THR A 218 -0.54 0.17 4.71
C THR A 218 -0.51 -0.54 3.35
N TYR A 219 0.63 -0.63 2.68
CA TYR A 219 0.74 -1.39 1.42
C TYR A 219 0.50 -2.89 1.64
N ALA A 220 0.95 -3.42 2.79
CA ALA A 220 0.66 -4.79 3.17
C ALA A 220 -0.78 -4.91 3.70
N LEU A 221 -1.21 -4.00 4.59
CA LEU A 221 -2.54 -4.06 5.20
C LEU A 221 -3.69 -3.97 4.20
N ALA A 222 -3.52 -3.20 3.12
CA ALA A 222 -4.52 -3.09 2.07
C ALA A 222 -4.87 -4.45 1.46
N GLN A 223 -3.95 -5.42 1.47
CA GLN A 223 -4.16 -6.74 0.89
C GLN A 223 -4.88 -7.72 1.82
N GLU A 224 -5.08 -7.36 3.08
CA GLU A 224 -5.54 -8.25 4.14
C GLU A 224 -6.96 -7.91 4.66
N ASP A 225 -7.76 -7.15 3.90
CA ASP A 225 -9.12 -6.72 4.30
C ASP A 225 -9.14 -6.02 5.68
N VAL A 226 -8.08 -5.23 5.95
CA VAL A 226 -7.92 -4.46 7.19
C VAL A 226 -8.41 -3.04 6.98
N ASP A 227 -9.33 -2.57 7.82
CA ASP A 227 -9.64 -1.13 7.93
C ASP A 227 -8.51 -0.44 8.70
N PHE A 228 -7.79 0.49 8.06
CA PHE A 228 -6.65 1.17 8.67
C PHE A 228 -6.71 2.69 8.54
N GLN A 229 -6.13 3.35 9.54
CA GLN A 229 -5.90 4.79 9.57
C GLN A 229 -4.44 5.05 9.96
N VAL A 230 -3.74 5.92 9.22
CA VAL A 230 -2.40 6.38 9.63
C VAL A 230 -2.54 7.51 10.64
N LEU A 231 -1.82 7.42 11.78
CA LEU A 231 -1.75 8.53 12.73
C LEU A 231 -0.97 9.70 12.12
N GLU A 232 -1.65 10.82 11.89
CA GLU A 232 -1.07 12.02 11.29
C GLU A 232 0.09 12.55 12.16
N GLY A 233 1.25 12.77 11.53
CA GLY A 233 2.45 13.21 12.23
C GLY A 233 3.06 12.18 13.20
N GLY A 234 2.48 10.98 13.30
CA GLY A 234 2.96 9.87 14.11
C GLY A 234 3.07 10.19 15.61
N ILE A 235 3.91 9.41 16.30
CA ILE A 235 4.13 9.56 17.74
C ILE A 235 4.69 10.95 18.13
N LYS A 236 5.38 11.64 17.20
CA LYS A 236 5.88 13.00 17.44
C LYS A 236 4.72 13.99 17.64
N ALA A 237 3.75 13.98 16.73
CA ALA A 237 2.57 14.84 16.85
C ALA A 237 1.72 14.46 18.06
N TRP A 238 1.57 13.15 18.32
CA TRP A 238 0.87 12.66 19.52
C TRP A 238 1.50 13.19 20.81
N ASN A 239 2.81 13.10 20.96
CA ASN A 239 3.50 13.58 22.17
C ASN A 239 3.35 15.10 22.32
N SER A 240 3.52 15.86 21.24
CA SER A 240 3.29 17.31 21.28
C SER A 240 1.85 17.69 21.65
N PHE A 241 0.86 16.91 21.18
CA PHE A 241 -0.54 17.08 21.55
C PHE A 241 -0.75 16.82 23.06
N GLN A 242 -0.23 15.71 23.60
CA GLN A 242 -0.33 15.37 25.02
C GLN A 242 0.34 16.42 25.93
N GLU A 243 1.50 16.94 25.52
CA GLU A 243 2.22 18.00 26.24
C GLU A 243 1.46 19.33 26.25
N SER A 244 0.65 19.60 25.22
CA SER A 244 -0.13 20.83 25.10
C SER A 244 -1.32 20.88 26.09
N GLY A 245 -1.70 19.75 26.69
CA GLY A 245 -2.76 19.68 27.71
C GLY A 245 -4.16 20.05 27.19
N ILE A 246 -4.40 19.88 25.89
CA ILE A 246 -5.68 20.14 25.22
C ILE A 246 -6.54 18.87 25.26
#